data_AF-A0A3A8WI94-F1
#
_entry.id   AF-A0A3A8WI94-F1
#
_cell.length_a   1.000
_cell.length_b   1.000
_cell.length_c   1.000
_cell.angle_alpha   90.00
_cell.angle_beta   90.00
_cell.angle_gamma   90.00
#
_symmetry.space_group_name_H-M   'P 1'
#
loop_
_entity.id
_entity.type
_entity.pdbx_description
1 polymer ?
#
loop_
_entity_poly.entity_id
_entity_poly.type
_entity_poly.pdbx_seq_one_letter_code
_entity_poly.pdbx_strand_id
1 'polypeptide(L)'
;MAVEKRYKIPLGTEVEIISGCSDNGRIGTFGAREPSGIGAHNVHFSRAEYDFNTFMDDEIVPVQNIITIDNLEYETLCEVFNHEHIYETDRIIVKQKRFTYEEIEAVLEQYSALLAEIYSKDADFGEEGICIDNRGKVLDLLQAMLGDNYSNYDNKVATAIEEAIMYEQWQIEGFRKHLIWSGKDKNAMRYFNPEAKIETIFI
;
A
#
# COMPACT_ATOMS: atom_id res chain seq x y z
N MET A 1 -24.76 -6.45 4.91
CA MET A 1 -24.03 -5.17 4.75
C MET A 1 -22.91 -5.44 3.78
N ALA A 2 -22.79 -4.64 2.71
CA ALA A 2 -21.62 -4.75 1.85
C ALA A 2 -20.37 -4.37 2.66
N VAL A 3 -19.30 -5.14 2.52
CA VAL A 3 -18.00 -4.75 3.06
C VAL A 3 -17.47 -3.66 2.13
N GLU A 4 -17.49 -2.42 2.59
CA GLU A 4 -16.96 -1.30 1.83
C GLU A 4 -15.47 -1.56 1.56
N LYS A 5 -15.08 -1.67 0.28
CA LYS A 5 -13.66 -1.72 -0.08
C LYS A 5 -13.01 -0.44 0.42
N ARG A 6 -11.99 -0.60 1.26
CA ARG A 6 -11.37 0.48 2.02
C ARG A 6 -10.43 1.36 1.20
N TYR A 7 -10.11 0.96 -0.04
CA TYR A 7 -9.30 1.71 -0.99
C TYR A 7 -9.95 1.75 -2.38
N LYS A 8 -9.60 2.79 -3.16
CA LYS A 8 -10.19 3.06 -4.49
C LYS A 8 -9.24 2.61 -5.59
N ILE A 9 -9.60 1.56 -6.33
CA ILE A 9 -8.84 1.13 -7.52
C ILE A 9 -8.96 2.22 -8.61
N PRO A 10 -7.85 2.74 -9.17
CA PRO A 10 -7.90 3.72 -10.25
C PRO A 10 -8.43 3.11 -11.56
N LEU A 11 -9.18 3.89 -12.36
CA LEU A 11 -9.57 3.48 -13.71
C LEU A 11 -8.33 3.24 -14.58
N GLY A 12 -8.38 2.21 -15.44
CA GLY A 12 -7.25 1.79 -16.27
C GLY A 12 -6.24 0.87 -15.56
N THR A 13 -6.48 0.51 -14.30
CA THR A 13 -5.64 -0.43 -13.55
C THR A 13 -5.83 -1.86 -14.04
N GLU A 14 -4.75 -2.61 -14.24
CA GLU A 14 -4.85 -4.06 -14.42
C GLU A 14 -5.34 -4.72 -13.12
N VAL A 15 -6.33 -5.60 -13.26
CA VAL A 15 -7.01 -6.31 -12.16
C VAL A 15 -7.17 -7.78 -12.51
N GLU A 16 -7.02 -8.65 -11.52
CA GLU A 16 -7.36 -10.07 -11.62
C GLU A 16 -8.76 -10.28 -11.04
N ILE A 17 -9.56 -11.12 -11.70
CA ILE A 17 -10.87 -11.54 -11.21
C ILE A 17 -10.70 -12.70 -10.23
N ILE A 18 -11.17 -12.53 -9.00
CA ILE A 18 -11.17 -13.54 -7.93
C ILE A 18 -12.61 -13.91 -7.56
N SER A 19 -13.28 -14.68 -8.42
CA SER A 19 -14.71 -14.97 -8.33
C SER A 19 -15.03 -16.46 -8.43
N GLY A 20 -16.29 -16.82 -8.22
CA GLY A 20 -16.78 -18.18 -8.46
C GLY A 20 -17.08 -18.51 -9.93
N CYS A 21 -16.79 -17.61 -10.88
CA CYS A 21 -17.25 -17.71 -12.26
C CYS A 21 -16.15 -18.15 -13.26
N SER A 22 -16.51 -18.23 -14.55
CA SER A 22 -15.61 -18.67 -15.63
C SER A 22 -14.43 -17.72 -15.91
N ASP A 23 -14.49 -16.48 -15.44
CA ASP A 23 -13.40 -15.50 -15.59
C ASP A 23 -12.43 -15.50 -14.38
N ASN A 24 -12.60 -16.38 -13.40
CA ASN A 24 -11.69 -16.45 -12.26
C ASN A 24 -10.22 -16.71 -12.70
N GLY A 25 -9.30 -15.88 -12.21
CA GLY A 25 -7.89 -15.86 -12.63
C GLY A 25 -7.62 -15.12 -13.94
N ARG A 26 -8.62 -14.48 -14.57
CA ARG A 26 -8.46 -13.69 -15.80
C ARG A 26 -8.07 -12.26 -15.43
N ILE A 27 -7.02 -11.76 -16.07
CA ILE A 27 -6.58 -10.37 -15.94
C ILE A 27 -7.31 -9.50 -16.96
N GLY A 28 -7.80 -8.34 -16.52
CA GLY A 28 -8.40 -7.30 -17.36
C GLY A 28 -8.15 -5.90 -16.81
N THR A 29 -8.75 -4.89 -17.43
CA THR A 29 -8.57 -3.48 -17.11
C THR A 29 -9.78 -2.92 -16.38
N PHE A 30 -9.57 -2.35 -15.19
CA PHE A 30 -10.60 -1.76 -14.34
C PHE A 30 -11.27 -0.56 -15.01
N GLY A 31 -12.56 -0.68 -15.27
CA GLY A 31 -13.39 0.28 -15.98
C GLY A 31 -14.39 1.01 -15.07
N ALA A 32 -15.29 1.74 -15.72
CA ALA A 32 -16.29 2.55 -15.02
C ALA A 32 -17.21 1.70 -14.13
N ARG A 33 -17.72 2.34 -13.06
CA ARG A 33 -18.78 1.77 -12.22
C ARG A 33 -20.06 1.62 -13.05
N GLU A 34 -20.76 0.51 -12.88
CA GLU A 34 -22.00 0.24 -13.61
C GLU A 34 -23.13 1.17 -13.10
N PRO A 35 -23.91 1.85 -13.97
CA PRO A 35 -24.88 2.88 -13.56
C PRO A 35 -26.00 2.40 -12.64
N SER A 36 -26.28 1.10 -12.61
CA SER A 36 -27.34 0.43 -11.85
C SER A 36 -26.82 -0.26 -10.58
N GLY A 37 -25.49 -0.34 -10.41
CA GLY A 37 -24.83 -1.37 -9.61
C GLY A 37 -24.35 -0.92 -8.22
N ILE A 38 -24.83 -1.59 -7.18
CA ILE A 38 -24.35 -1.44 -5.80
C ILE A 38 -22.95 -2.06 -5.70
N GLY A 39 -21.92 -1.27 -6.04
CA GLY A 39 -20.51 -1.69 -5.90
C GLY A 39 -20.03 -2.60 -7.04
N ALA A 40 -20.56 -2.44 -8.24
CA ALA A 40 -20.19 -3.23 -9.40
C ALA A 40 -19.40 -2.39 -10.43
N HIS A 41 -18.36 -2.98 -11.02
CA HIS A 41 -17.43 -2.35 -11.95
C HIS A 41 -17.26 -3.19 -13.22
N ASN A 42 -17.14 -2.52 -14.36
CA ASN A 42 -16.80 -3.19 -15.62
C ASN A 42 -15.30 -3.49 -15.65
N VAL A 43 -14.92 -4.69 -16.11
CA VAL A 43 -13.52 -5.08 -16.34
C VAL A 43 -13.38 -5.51 -17.79
N HIS A 44 -12.51 -4.80 -18.52
CA HIS A 44 -12.28 -5.01 -19.96
C HIS A 44 -11.14 -5.99 -20.18
N PHE A 45 -11.39 -7.11 -20.86
CA PHE A 45 -10.39 -8.17 -21.03
C PHE A 45 -9.57 -8.07 -22.32
N SER A 46 -9.96 -7.19 -23.23
CA SER A 46 -9.15 -6.83 -24.39
C SER A 46 -9.32 -5.35 -24.73
N ARG A 47 -8.53 -4.86 -25.70
CA ARG A 47 -8.65 -3.48 -26.20
C ARG A 47 -9.91 -3.23 -27.03
N ALA A 48 -10.79 -4.21 -27.19
CA ALA A 48 -12.09 -4.04 -27.83
C ALA A 48 -13.09 -3.45 -26.81
N GLU A 49 -13.73 -2.35 -27.18
CA GLU A 49 -14.66 -1.58 -26.33
C GLU A 49 -15.85 -2.41 -25.79
N TYR A 50 -16.14 -3.55 -26.43
CA TYR A 50 -17.28 -4.44 -26.15
C TYR A 50 -16.91 -5.75 -25.43
N ASP A 51 -15.63 -6.01 -25.14
CA ASP A 51 -15.17 -7.22 -24.42
C ASP A 51 -14.91 -6.89 -22.94
N PHE A 52 -16.01 -6.74 -22.19
CA PHE A 52 -16.00 -6.53 -20.75
C PHE A 52 -17.08 -7.37 -20.08
N ASN A 53 -16.83 -7.78 -18.83
CA ASN A 53 -17.86 -8.27 -17.91
C ASN A 53 -17.93 -7.34 -16.70
N THR A 54 -19.05 -7.38 -15.98
CA THR A 54 -19.25 -6.62 -14.74
C THR A 54 -19.02 -7.55 -13.54
N PHE A 55 -18.19 -7.11 -12.61
CA PHE A 55 -17.86 -7.83 -11.38
C PHE A 55 -18.10 -6.93 -10.17
N MET A 56 -18.35 -7.53 -9.01
CA MET A 56 -18.47 -6.80 -7.75
C MET A 56 -17.10 -6.36 -7.21
N ASP A 57 -17.13 -5.40 -6.29
CA ASP A 57 -16.12 -5.34 -5.25
C ASP A 57 -16.22 -6.58 -4.33
N ASP A 58 -15.05 -7.12 -3.98
CA ASP A 58 -14.78 -8.48 -3.47
C ASP A 58 -14.74 -9.62 -4.52
N GLU A 59 -14.98 -9.33 -5.82
CA GLU A 59 -14.64 -10.21 -6.97
C GLU A 59 -13.43 -9.73 -7.81
N ILE A 60 -12.83 -8.59 -7.47
CA ILE A 60 -11.76 -7.93 -8.24
C ILE A 60 -10.61 -7.55 -7.29
N VAL A 61 -9.36 -7.95 -7.62
CA VAL A 61 -8.13 -7.48 -6.95
C VAL A 61 -7.20 -6.74 -7.93
N PRO A 62 -6.49 -5.68 -7.49
CA PRO A 62 -5.57 -4.94 -8.34
C PRO A 62 -4.23 -5.66 -8.54
N VAL A 63 -3.83 -5.86 -9.80
CA VAL A 63 -2.47 -6.33 -10.14
C VAL A 63 -1.40 -5.28 -9.77
N GLN A 64 -1.81 -4.02 -9.55
CA GLN A 64 -0.94 -2.94 -9.08
C GLN A 64 -1.59 -2.07 -7.98
N ASN A 65 -0.87 -1.89 -6.86
CA ASN A 65 -1.15 -0.81 -5.88
C ASN A 65 -0.24 0.40 -6.15
N ILE A 66 -0.70 1.60 -5.76
CA ILE A 66 0.06 2.85 -5.92
C ILE A 66 0.11 3.58 -4.59
N ILE A 67 1.32 3.77 -4.05
CA ILE A 67 1.60 4.57 -2.87
C ILE A 67 2.18 5.91 -3.36
N THR A 68 1.75 7.04 -2.81
CA THR A 68 2.27 8.37 -3.17
C THR A 68 2.87 9.04 -1.95
N ILE A 69 4.17 9.37 -2.04
CA ILE A 69 4.97 10.01 -0.99
C ILE A 69 5.50 11.33 -1.57
N ASP A 70 4.65 12.34 -1.61
CA ASP A 70 4.96 13.69 -2.11
C ASP A 70 5.36 14.67 -0.99
N ASN A 71 5.07 14.32 0.26
CA ASN A 71 5.52 15.00 1.47
C ASN A 71 6.08 13.97 2.49
N LEU A 72 6.59 14.47 3.63
CA LEU A 72 7.11 13.67 4.74
C LEU A 72 6.17 13.73 5.97
N GLU A 73 4.88 14.01 5.77
CA GLU A 73 3.91 14.02 6.86
C GLU A 73 3.70 12.61 7.40
N TYR A 74 3.38 12.51 8.69
CA TYR A 74 3.32 11.25 9.42
C TYR A 74 2.29 10.28 8.81
N GLU A 75 1.15 10.81 8.38
CA GLU A 75 0.08 10.10 7.68
C GLU A 75 0.57 9.52 6.34
N THR A 76 1.27 10.33 5.54
CA THR A 76 1.85 9.94 4.25
C THR A 76 2.90 8.83 4.42
N LEU A 77 3.77 8.96 5.42
CA LEU A 77 4.78 7.94 5.74
C LEU A 77 4.14 6.66 6.31
N CYS A 78 2.97 6.74 6.96
CA CYS A 78 2.24 5.57 7.41
C CYS A 78 1.68 4.71 6.27
N GLU A 79 1.44 5.27 5.08
CA GLU A 79 0.98 4.49 3.91
C GLU A 79 2.01 3.43 3.46
N VAL A 80 3.29 3.63 3.76
CA VAL A 80 4.37 2.64 3.53
C VAL A 80 4.15 1.36 4.33
N PHE A 81 3.48 1.47 5.49
CA PHE A 81 3.15 0.36 6.38
C PHE A 81 1.67 -0.04 6.32
N ASN A 82 0.88 0.57 5.42
CA ASN A 82 -0.54 0.28 5.30
C ASN A 82 -0.71 -1.10 4.65
N HIS A 83 -1.11 -2.08 5.47
CA HIS A 83 -1.35 -3.44 5.02
C HIS A 83 -2.28 -3.51 3.80
N GLU A 84 -3.23 -2.59 3.63
CA GLU A 84 -4.19 -2.62 2.52
C GLU A 84 -3.55 -2.28 1.16
N HIS A 85 -2.40 -1.60 1.15
CA HIS A 85 -1.57 -1.41 -0.05
C HIS A 85 -0.53 -2.52 -0.26
N ILE A 86 -0.32 -3.36 0.76
CA ILE A 86 0.70 -4.41 0.80
C ILE A 86 0.10 -5.80 0.47
N TYR A 87 -1.18 -6.01 0.78
CA TYR A 87 -1.95 -7.21 0.43
C TYR A 87 -2.53 -7.14 -1.00
N GLU A 88 -2.88 -8.31 -1.55
CA GLU A 88 -3.71 -8.48 -2.75
C GLU A 88 -3.15 -7.83 -4.04
N THR A 89 -1.82 -7.74 -4.21
CA THR A 89 -1.21 -7.21 -5.45
C THR A 89 0.12 -7.87 -5.85
N ASP A 90 0.44 -7.87 -7.14
CA ASP A 90 1.71 -8.36 -7.70
C ASP A 90 2.72 -7.24 -7.97
N ARG A 91 2.31 -5.98 -7.87
CA ARG A 91 3.14 -4.82 -8.16
C ARG A 91 2.79 -3.64 -7.24
N ILE A 92 3.80 -2.97 -6.70
CA ILE A 92 3.61 -1.77 -5.88
C ILE A 92 4.40 -0.64 -6.53
N ILE A 93 3.69 0.38 -7.02
CA ILE A 93 4.30 1.57 -7.62
C ILE A 93 4.39 2.65 -6.54
N VAL A 94 5.61 3.06 -6.19
CA VAL A 94 5.85 4.15 -5.23
C VAL A 94 6.11 5.43 -6.00
N LYS A 95 5.19 6.39 -5.98
CA LYS A 95 5.42 7.73 -6.55
C LYS A 95 6.05 8.60 -5.48
N GLN A 96 7.33 8.93 -5.62
CA GLN A 96 8.11 9.58 -4.57
C GLN A 96 8.65 10.93 -5.03
N LYS A 97 8.38 12.01 -4.29
CA LYS A 97 9.10 13.28 -4.46
C LYS A 97 10.58 13.08 -4.13
N ARG A 98 11.51 13.69 -4.87
CA ARG A 98 12.89 13.80 -4.40
C ARG A 98 12.98 14.72 -3.19
N PHE A 99 13.29 14.16 -2.03
CA PHE A 99 13.54 14.93 -0.80
C PHE A 99 15.02 15.30 -0.70
N THR A 100 15.31 16.46 -0.10
CA THR A 100 16.69 16.79 0.28
C THR A 100 17.05 16.14 1.62
N TYR A 101 18.35 16.02 1.89
CA TYR A 101 18.85 15.50 3.16
C TYR A 101 18.37 16.36 4.34
N GLU A 102 18.36 17.69 4.16
CA GLU A 102 17.88 18.67 5.14
C GLU A 102 16.36 18.60 5.37
N GLU A 103 15.56 18.31 4.34
CA GLU A 103 14.12 18.05 4.49
C GLU A 103 13.86 16.83 5.38
N ILE A 104 14.65 15.76 5.21
CA ILE A 104 14.51 14.52 5.98
C ILE A 104 15.01 14.70 7.42
N GLU A 105 16.16 15.35 7.64
CA GLU A 105 16.70 15.61 8.99
C GLU A 105 15.73 16.46 9.84
N ALA A 106 15.16 17.52 9.27
CA ALA A 106 14.24 18.41 9.99
C ALA A 106 12.98 17.66 10.46
N VAL A 107 12.43 16.78 9.63
CA VAL A 107 11.26 15.96 9.98
C VAL A 107 11.61 14.87 10.98
N LEU A 108 12.79 14.26 10.86
CA LEU A 108 13.29 13.29 11.84
C LEU A 108 13.46 13.93 13.23
N GLU A 109 14.00 15.15 13.31
CA GLU A 109 14.10 15.91 14.57
C GLU A 109 12.70 16.21 15.14
N GLN A 110 11.79 16.73 14.30
CA GLN A 110 10.41 17.05 14.69
C GLN A 110 9.68 15.84 15.28
N TYR A 111 9.72 14.67 14.62
CA TYR A 111 9.02 13.48 15.08
C TYR A 111 9.74 12.77 16.24
N SER A 112 11.06 12.89 16.35
CA SER A 112 11.79 12.43 17.54
C SER A 112 11.41 13.25 18.78
N ALA A 113 11.30 14.57 18.64
CA ALA A 113 10.86 15.46 19.72
C ALA A 113 9.40 15.16 20.14
N LEU A 114 8.50 15.02 19.16
CA LEU A 114 7.09 14.64 19.40
C LEU A 114 6.98 13.30 20.15
N LEU A 115 7.76 12.28 19.73
CA LEU A 115 7.76 10.98 20.41
C LEU A 115 8.25 11.08 21.85
N ALA A 116 9.30 11.88 22.11
CA ALA A 116 9.82 12.12 23.46
C ALA A 116 8.79 12.84 24.35
N GLU A 117 8.07 13.82 23.79
CA GLU A 117 7.02 14.57 24.51
C GLU A 117 5.86 13.63 24.92
N ILE A 118 5.41 12.75 24.02
CA ILE A 118 4.38 11.74 24.32
C ILE A 118 4.77 10.83 25.49
N TYR A 119 6.04 10.43 25.60
CA TYR A 119 6.52 9.58 26.69
C TYR A 119 6.84 10.34 27.99
N SER A 120 6.95 11.68 27.96
CA SER A 120 7.30 12.49 29.13
C SER A 120 6.26 12.45 30.25
N LYS A 121 4.98 12.23 29.90
CA LYS A 121 3.77 12.39 30.75
C LYS A 121 3.49 13.83 31.21
N ASP A 122 4.29 14.81 30.78
CA ASP A 122 4.11 16.22 31.12
C ASP A 122 3.18 16.96 30.14
N ALA A 123 2.79 16.30 29.04
CA ALA A 123 1.90 16.83 28.01
C ALA A 123 0.61 15.99 27.88
N ASP A 124 -0.53 16.67 27.85
CA ASP A 124 -1.87 16.08 27.73
C ASP A 124 -2.30 16.03 26.26
N PHE A 125 -1.87 14.98 25.57
CA PHE A 125 -2.32 14.69 24.20
C PHE A 125 -3.70 14.05 24.27
N GLY A 126 -4.74 14.81 23.89
CA GLY A 126 -6.12 14.31 23.85
C GLY A 126 -6.31 13.10 22.95
N GLU A 127 -7.45 12.39 23.13
CA GLU A 127 -7.75 11.13 22.42
C GLU A 127 -7.81 11.27 20.88
N GLU A 128 -7.96 12.49 20.36
CA GLU A 128 -7.92 12.83 18.94
C GLU A 128 -6.65 13.64 18.62
N GLY A 129 -5.68 13.07 17.91
CA GLY A 129 -4.59 13.88 17.35
C GLY A 129 -3.33 13.18 16.87
N ILE A 130 -2.98 12.00 17.38
CA ILE A 130 -1.74 11.31 16.98
C ILE A 130 -2.01 9.82 16.79
N CYS A 131 -1.96 9.35 15.53
CA CYS A 131 -2.00 7.92 15.22
C CYS A 131 -0.98 7.16 16.08
N ILE A 132 -1.43 6.16 16.83
CA ILE A 132 -0.61 5.45 17.83
C ILE A 132 0.32 4.44 17.14
N ASP A 133 -0.13 3.91 16.01
CA ASP A 133 0.54 2.84 15.28
C ASP A 133 1.71 3.38 14.44
N ASN A 134 2.70 2.51 14.22
CA ASN A 134 3.88 2.72 13.37
C ASN A 134 4.88 3.84 13.75
N ARG A 135 4.77 4.49 14.92
CA ARG A 135 5.65 5.62 15.31
C ARG A 135 7.15 5.32 15.25
N GLY A 136 7.56 4.16 15.75
CA GLY A 136 8.94 3.69 15.62
C GLY A 136 9.33 3.46 14.16
N LYS A 137 8.46 2.79 13.39
CA LYS A 137 8.71 2.48 11.97
C LYS A 137 8.89 3.74 11.11
N VAL A 138 8.14 4.81 11.38
CA VAL A 138 8.29 6.10 10.69
C VAL A 138 9.65 6.73 10.97
N LEU A 139 10.14 6.69 12.21
CA LEU A 139 11.50 7.16 12.55
C LEU A 139 12.58 6.27 11.92
N ASP A 140 12.42 4.94 11.98
CA ASP A 140 13.33 3.98 11.35
C ASP A 140 13.41 4.21 9.83
N LEU A 141 12.28 4.48 9.17
CA LEU A 141 12.20 4.80 7.74
C LEU A 141 12.88 6.13 7.41
N LEU A 142 12.60 7.20 8.16
CA LEU A 142 13.26 8.50 7.96
C LEU A 142 14.78 8.37 8.14
N GLN A 143 15.23 7.59 9.13
CA GLN A 143 16.65 7.31 9.34
C GLN A 143 17.26 6.50 8.18
N ALA A 144 16.53 5.53 7.62
CA ALA A 144 16.97 4.79 6.44
C ALA A 144 17.03 5.70 5.18
N MET A 145 16.07 6.60 5.01
CA MET A 145 16.05 7.58 3.90
C MET A 145 17.23 8.56 3.95
N LEU A 146 17.83 8.85 5.10
CA LEU A 146 19.09 9.62 5.18
C LEU A 146 20.30 8.89 4.56
N GLY A 147 20.21 7.56 4.38
CA GLY A 147 21.21 6.75 3.67
C GLY A 147 21.01 6.68 2.15
N ASP A 148 19.83 7.05 1.65
CA ASP A 148 19.52 7.05 0.21
C ASP A 148 20.23 8.20 -0.52
N ASN A 149 20.53 8.00 -1.80
CA ASN A 149 21.07 9.07 -2.66
C ASN A 149 20.02 9.60 -3.65
N TYR A 150 19.31 10.64 -3.24
CA TYR A 150 18.34 11.39 -4.05
C TYR A 150 18.95 12.30 -5.15
N SER A 151 20.27 12.55 -5.10
CA SER A 151 20.95 13.49 -6.00
C SER A 151 21.31 12.91 -7.37
N ASN A 152 21.32 11.58 -7.51
CA ASN A 152 21.66 10.91 -8.76
C ASN A 152 20.41 10.74 -9.65
N TYR A 153 20.40 11.42 -10.80
CA TYR A 153 19.30 11.32 -11.76
C TYR A 153 19.37 10.06 -12.64
N ASP A 154 20.56 9.48 -12.83
CA ASP A 154 20.80 8.40 -13.79
C ASP A 154 20.72 7.00 -13.18
N ASN A 155 20.98 6.88 -11.87
CA ASN A 155 20.86 5.61 -11.13
C ASN A 155 19.87 5.76 -9.97
N LYS A 156 18.94 4.80 -9.86
CA LYS A 156 18.07 4.67 -8.70
C LYS A 156 18.87 4.12 -7.51
N VAL A 157 19.14 4.99 -6.53
CA VAL A 157 19.87 4.69 -5.29
C VAL A 157 19.06 5.15 -4.06
N ALA A 158 17.76 5.37 -4.22
CA ALA A 158 16.82 5.48 -3.11
C ALA A 158 16.03 4.17 -3.04
N THR A 159 16.26 3.40 -1.97
CA THR A 159 15.67 2.08 -1.75
C THR A 159 14.99 1.94 -0.40
N ALA A 160 15.18 2.86 0.56
CA ALA A 160 14.64 2.76 1.92
C ALA A 160 13.13 2.47 1.96
N ILE A 161 12.32 3.13 1.12
CA ILE A 161 10.87 2.90 1.05
C ILE A 161 10.55 1.50 0.49
N GLU A 162 11.29 1.03 -0.52
CA GLU A 162 11.06 -0.30 -1.12
C GLU A 162 11.47 -1.42 -0.15
N GLU A 163 12.58 -1.23 0.58
CA GLU A 163 13.06 -2.13 1.61
C GLU A 163 12.07 -2.21 2.78
N ALA A 164 11.48 -1.08 3.21
CA ALA A 164 10.45 -1.05 4.24
C ALA A 164 9.19 -1.82 3.81
N ILE A 165 8.67 -1.59 2.60
CA ILE A 165 7.50 -2.31 2.07
C ILE A 165 7.79 -3.83 1.98
N MET A 166 8.96 -4.22 1.47
CA MET A 166 9.38 -5.62 1.36
C MET A 166 9.49 -6.30 2.74
N TYR A 167 10.00 -5.57 3.74
CA TYR A 167 10.10 -6.08 5.11
C TYR A 167 8.73 -6.31 5.74
N GLU A 168 7.78 -5.38 5.57
CA GLU A 168 6.39 -5.58 6.01
C GLU A 168 5.72 -6.77 5.30
N GLN A 169 5.95 -6.93 3.99
CA GLN A 169 5.49 -8.11 3.24
C GLN A 169 6.00 -9.42 3.86
N TRP A 170 7.27 -9.51 4.23
CA TRP A 170 7.81 -10.71 4.85
C TRP A 170 7.31 -10.95 6.28
N GLN A 171 7.09 -9.88 7.07
CA GLN A 171 6.44 -10.02 8.38
C GLN A 171 5.02 -10.57 8.24
N ILE A 172 4.21 -9.96 7.36
CA ILE A 172 2.85 -10.38 7.02
C ILE A 172 2.83 -11.86 6.60
N GLU A 173 3.73 -12.27 5.71
CA GLU A 173 3.81 -13.66 5.26
C GLU A 173 4.17 -14.63 6.38
N GLY A 174 5.06 -14.24 7.28
CA GLY A 174 5.40 -15.01 8.47
C GLY A 174 4.18 -15.25 9.37
N PHE A 175 3.41 -14.20 9.65
CA PHE A 175 2.15 -14.30 10.40
C PHE A 175 1.10 -15.15 9.66
N ARG A 176 0.93 -14.94 8.34
CA ARG A 176 -0.01 -15.70 7.50
C ARG A 176 0.31 -17.19 7.54
N LYS A 177 1.57 -17.58 7.32
CA LYS A 177 2.04 -18.97 7.40
C LYS A 177 1.80 -19.58 8.79
N HIS A 178 2.07 -18.84 9.87
CA HIS A 178 1.82 -19.31 11.24
C HIS A 178 0.33 -19.59 11.48
N LEU A 179 -0.56 -18.68 11.05
CA LEU A 179 -2.02 -18.84 11.20
C LEU A 179 -2.58 -20.00 10.38
N ILE A 180 -2.18 -20.13 9.10
CA ILE A 180 -2.60 -21.24 8.23
C ILE A 180 -2.11 -22.59 8.78
N TRP A 181 -0.85 -22.66 9.24
CA TRP A 181 -0.28 -23.90 9.81
C TRP A 181 -1.01 -24.35 11.08
N SER A 182 -1.61 -23.42 11.84
CA SER A 182 -2.49 -23.74 12.97
C SER A 182 -3.84 -24.38 12.58
N GLY A 183 -4.14 -24.49 11.28
CA GLY A 183 -5.29 -25.22 10.74
C GLY A 183 -6.65 -24.56 10.95
N LYS A 184 -6.68 -23.30 11.41
CA LYS A 184 -7.91 -22.64 11.88
C LYS A 184 -8.84 -22.12 10.80
N ASP A 185 -8.32 -21.78 9.62
CA ASP A 185 -9.16 -21.37 8.49
C ASP A 185 -8.46 -21.63 7.14
N LYS A 186 -9.20 -22.20 6.18
CA LYS A 186 -8.76 -22.36 4.78
C LYS A 186 -9.23 -21.21 3.89
N ASN A 187 -10.26 -20.48 4.30
CA ASN A 187 -10.86 -19.37 3.57
C ASN A 187 -10.18 -18.03 3.90
N ALA A 188 -9.37 -17.98 4.96
CA ALA A 188 -8.58 -16.80 5.33
C ALA A 188 -7.40 -16.50 4.37
N MET A 189 -7.20 -17.29 3.32
CA MET A 189 -6.20 -17.03 2.29
C MET A 189 -6.71 -16.03 1.25
N ARG A 190 -6.81 -14.76 1.66
CA ARG A 190 -6.74 -13.63 0.73
C ARG A 190 -5.41 -13.68 -0.05
N TYR A 191 -5.43 -13.20 -1.29
CA TYR A 191 -4.24 -13.21 -2.13
C TYR A 191 -3.15 -12.35 -1.47
N PHE A 192 -1.94 -12.90 -1.40
CA PHE A 192 -0.79 -12.19 -0.86
C PHE A 192 0.48 -12.79 -1.48
N ASN A 193 1.26 -11.91 -2.10
CA ASN A 193 2.48 -12.23 -2.82
C ASN A 193 3.69 -11.54 -2.13
N PRO A 194 4.54 -12.28 -1.40
CA PRO A 194 5.77 -11.73 -0.80
C PRO A 194 6.87 -11.41 -1.82
N GLU A 195 6.65 -11.72 -3.10
CA GLU A 195 7.55 -11.46 -4.23
C GLU A 195 6.97 -10.39 -5.17
N ALA A 196 6.01 -9.57 -4.68
CA ALA A 196 5.43 -8.47 -5.44
C ALA A 196 6.52 -7.48 -5.89
N LYS A 197 6.43 -7.03 -7.14
CA LYS A 197 7.44 -6.16 -7.73
C LYS A 197 7.24 -4.71 -7.27
N ILE A 198 8.16 -4.20 -6.46
CA ILE A 198 8.16 -2.81 -6.02
C ILE A 198 8.90 -1.94 -7.05
N GLU A 199 8.33 -0.78 -7.40
CA GLU A 199 8.89 0.17 -8.35
C GLU A 199 8.68 1.63 -7.91
N THR A 200 9.73 2.27 -7.37
CA THR A 200 9.77 3.74 -7.24
C THR A 200 9.84 4.45 -8.59
N ILE A 201 8.96 5.44 -8.77
CA ILE A 201 8.97 6.46 -9.82
C ILE A 201 9.11 7.82 -9.14
N PHE A 202 10.14 8.60 -9.51
CA PHE A 202 10.28 9.96 -8.99
C PHE A 202 9.30 10.93 -9.66
N ILE A 203 8.68 11.79 -8.86
CA ILE A 203 7.76 12.87 -9.27
C ILE A 203 8.29 14.26 -8.88
#